data_AF-A0A1J4SGB2-F1
#
_entry.id   AF-A0A1J4SGB2-F1
#
_cell.length_a   1.000
_cell.length_b   1.000
_cell.length_c   1.000
_cell.angle_alpha   90.00
_cell.angle_beta   90.00
_cell.angle_gamma   90.00
#
_symmetry.space_group_name_H-M   'P 1'
#
loop_
_entity.id
_entity.type
_entity.pdbx_description
1 polymer ?
#
loop_
_entity_poly.entity_id
_entity_poly.type
_entity_poly.pdbx_seq_one_letter_code
_entity_poly.pdbx_strand_id
1 'polypeptide(L)'
;MKRNTFLMLFALAGLLLFGASSALAQGAMKNSDPDIDGKVWTHSTDSDKRAFLLGVSNAVVLEYHLRTKHSEEPSRFVRGWVAAFKDSSWSDMVSKVDAYYANNPAKLHRNVLDVVWHEMIVPNWKNER
;
A
#
# COMPACT_ATOMS: atom_id res chain seq x y z
N MET A 1 -53.76 25.78 -0.94
CA MET A 1 -52.29 25.61 -0.82
C MET A 1 -51.89 24.45 0.11
N LYS A 2 -52.46 23.24 -0.04
CA LYS A 2 -52.10 22.07 0.82
C LYS A 2 -51.86 20.76 0.07
N ARG A 3 -52.07 20.72 -1.26
CA ARG A 3 -51.98 19.50 -2.07
C ARG A 3 -50.57 19.26 -2.68
N ASN A 4 -49.76 20.31 -2.80
CA ASN A 4 -48.40 20.21 -3.38
C ASN A 4 -47.31 19.99 -2.33
N THR A 5 -47.61 20.21 -1.04
CA THR A 5 -46.66 20.01 0.06
C THR A 5 -46.48 18.53 0.39
N PHE A 6 -47.53 17.72 0.22
CA PHE A 6 -47.47 16.27 0.47
C PHE A 6 -46.67 15.51 -0.60
N LEU A 7 -46.72 15.96 -1.85
CA LEU A 7 -45.93 15.40 -2.96
C LEU A 7 -44.44 15.71 -2.83
N MET A 8 -44.06 16.86 -2.26
CA MET A 8 -42.65 17.21 -2.01
C MET A 8 -42.03 16.43 -0.85
N LEU A 9 -42.80 16.06 0.17
CA LEU A 9 -42.32 15.26 1.32
C LEU A 9 -42.05 13.79 0.95
N PHE A 10 -42.79 13.22 -0.02
CA PHE A 10 -42.50 11.89 -0.54
C PHE A 10 -41.25 11.85 -1.44
N ALA A 11 -40.97 12.92 -2.17
CA ALA A 11 -39.77 13.02 -3.00
C ALA A 11 -38.48 13.16 -2.18
N LEU A 12 -38.55 13.78 -0.99
CA LEU A 12 -37.38 13.96 -0.12
C LEU A 12 -37.05 12.70 0.71
N ALA A 13 -38.06 11.89 1.06
CA ALA A 13 -37.87 10.63 1.79
C ALA A 13 -37.29 9.50 0.91
N GLY A 14 -37.56 9.51 -0.40
CA GLY A 14 -37.00 8.55 -1.35
C GLY A 14 -35.50 8.74 -1.61
N LEU A 15 -34.99 9.96 -1.46
CA LEU A 15 -33.59 10.29 -1.76
C LEU A 15 -32.62 9.95 -0.61
N LEU A 16 -33.13 9.76 0.62
CA LEU A 16 -32.31 9.40 1.79
C LEU A 16 -32.13 7.89 1.98
N LEU A 17 -32.88 7.04 1.27
CA LEU A 17 -32.75 5.58 1.33
C LEU A 17 -31.82 4.97 0.27
N PHE A 18 -31.29 5.78 -0.65
CA PHE A 18 -30.36 5.33 -1.70
C PHE A 18 -28.96 5.98 -1.64
N GLY A 19 -28.70 6.85 -0.65
CA GLY A 19 -27.47 7.65 -0.58
C GLY A 19 -26.27 7.03 0.16
N ALA A 20 -26.38 5.81 0.69
CA ALA A 20 -25.40 5.28 1.65
C ALA A 20 -24.60 4.03 1.21
N SER A 21 -24.46 3.77 -0.10
CA SER A 21 -23.77 2.54 -0.57
C SER A 21 -22.66 2.75 -1.60
N SER A 22 -22.09 3.96 -1.72
CA SER A 22 -20.89 4.17 -2.56
C SER A 22 -19.57 3.83 -1.87
N ALA A 23 -19.57 3.41 -0.60
CA ALA A 23 -18.33 3.19 0.18
C ALA A 23 -17.78 1.75 0.17
N LEU A 24 -18.46 0.77 -0.44
CA LEU A 24 -18.01 -0.65 -0.44
C LEU A 24 -17.66 -1.21 -1.83
N ALA A 25 -17.67 -0.39 -2.87
CA ALA A 25 -17.35 -0.81 -4.24
C ALA A 25 -15.96 -0.36 -4.71
N GLN A 26 -15.02 -0.11 -3.80
CA GLN A 26 -13.60 -0.32 -4.15
C GLN A 26 -13.39 -1.84 -4.18
N GLY A 27 -13.92 -2.50 -5.22
CA GLY A 27 -13.48 -3.84 -5.54
C GLY A 27 -11.96 -3.79 -5.62
N ALA A 28 -11.28 -4.64 -4.84
CA ALA A 28 -9.84 -4.77 -4.89
C ALA A 28 -9.44 -4.79 -6.37
N MET A 29 -8.67 -3.79 -6.80
CA MET A 29 -8.16 -3.74 -8.16
C MET A 29 -7.35 -5.03 -8.29
N LYS A 30 -7.93 -6.05 -8.93
CA LYS A 30 -7.28 -7.32 -9.13
C LYS A 30 -6.17 -7.02 -10.13
N ASN A 31 -4.97 -6.74 -9.62
CA ASN A 31 -3.78 -6.66 -10.44
C ASN A 31 -3.75 -7.95 -11.26
N SER A 32 -3.88 -7.82 -12.57
CA SER A 32 -3.77 -8.94 -13.52
C SER A 32 -2.34 -9.47 -13.58
N ASP A 33 -1.40 -8.63 -13.15
CA ASP A 33 0.00 -8.99 -13.02
C ASP A 33 0.21 -9.84 -11.76
N PRO A 34 1.07 -10.86 -11.82
CA PRO A 34 1.35 -11.69 -10.67
C PRO A 34 1.90 -10.82 -9.53
N ASP A 35 1.18 -10.79 -8.41
CA ASP A 35 1.69 -10.22 -7.17
C ASP A 35 3.04 -10.86 -6.85
N ILE A 36 4.03 -10.04 -6.51
CA ILE A 36 5.32 -10.54 -6.03
C ILE A 36 5.10 -10.98 -4.57
N ASP A 37 4.71 -12.22 -4.39
CA ASP A 37 4.53 -12.88 -3.09
C ASP A 37 5.81 -13.62 -2.65
N GLY A 38 5.74 -14.26 -1.49
CA GLY A 38 6.85 -15.07 -0.97
C GLY A 38 7.24 -16.23 -1.87
N LYS A 39 6.30 -16.83 -2.63
CA LYS A 39 6.63 -17.92 -3.56
C LYS A 39 7.48 -17.40 -4.71
N VAL A 40 7.08 -16.29 -5.33
CA VAL A 40 7.86 -15.65 -6.39
C VAL A 40 9.22 -15.22 -5.85
N TRP A 41 9.23 -14.58 -4.69
CA TRP A 41 10.45 -14.10 -4.04
C TRP A 41 11.46 -15.22 -3.76
N THR A 42 11.03 -16.32 -3.16
CA THR A 42 11.95 -17.42 -2.80
C THR A 42 12.54 -18.15 -4.01
N HIS A 43 11.86 -18.09 -5.17
CA HIS A 43 12.36 -18.67 -6.43
C HIS A 43 13.13 -17.66 -7.29
N SER A 44 13.08 -16.38 -6.94
CA SER A 44 13.76 -15.30 -7.67
C SER A 44 15.25 -15.30 -7.39
N THR A 45 16.03 -14.89 -8.39
CA THR A 45 17.46 -14.68 -8.21
C THR A 45 17.73 -13.48 -7.32
N ASP A 46 18.94 -13.43 -6.77
CA ASP A 46 19.40 -12.32 -5.96
C ASP A 46 19.39 -10.98 -6.73
N SER A 47 19.66 -11.02 -8.03
CA SER A 47 19.53 -9.86 -8.92
C SER A 47 18.08 -9.43 -9.13
N ASP A 48 17.14 -10.36 -9.29
CA ASP A 48 15.71 -10.03 -9.49
C ASP A 48 15.13 -9.39 -8.24
N LYS A 49 15.47 -9.91 -7.06
CA LYS A 49 15.07 -9.34 -5.76
C LYS A 49 15.58 -7.90 -5.61
N ARG A 50 16.84 -7.65 -5.97
CA ARG A 50 17.42 -6.29 -5.94
C ARG A 50 16.76 -5.38 -6.98
N ALA A 51 16.50 -5.87 -8.18
CA ALA A 51 15.82 -5.11 -9.23
C ALA A 51 14.41 -4.69 -8.82
N PHE A 52 13.66 -5.60 -8.17
CA PHE A 52 12.35 -5.30 -7.60
C PHE A 52 12.43 -4.15 -6.57
N LEU A 53 13.33 -4.26 -5.59
CA LEU A 53 13.49 -3.22 -4.56
C LEU A 53 13.97 -1.88 -5.14
N LEU A 54 14.82 -1.90 -6.17
CA LEU A 54 15.22 -0.70 -6.90
C LEU A 54 14.02 -0.06 -7.62
N GLY A 55 13.15 -0.86 -8.23
CA GLY A 55 11.90 -0.38 -8.85
C GLY A 55 10.99 0.32 -7.83
N VAL A 56 10.83 -0.27 -6.65
CA VAL A 56 10.07 0.33 -5.53
C VAL A 56 10.70 1.65 -5.09
N SER A 57 12.02 1.70 -4.95
CA SER A 57 12.75 2.92 -4.59
C SER A 57 12.58 4.03 -5.63
N ASN A 58 12.55 3.70 -6.92
CA ASN A 58 12.29 4.69 -7.97
C ASN A 58 10.87 5.26 -7.87
N ALA A 59 9.87 4.43 -7.56
CA ALA A 59 8.51 4.90 -7.31
C ALA A 59 8.43 5.83 -6.09
N VAL A 60 9.17 5.52 -5.02
CA VAL A 60 9.29 6.37 -3.82
C VAL A 60 9.89 7.73 -4.17
N VAL A 61 10.98 7.76 -4.93
CA VAL A 61 11.63 9.00 -5.39
C VAL A 61 10.69 9.81 -6.28
N LEU A 62 9.99 9.17 -7.21
CA LEU A 62 9.04 9.84 -8.09
C LEU A 62 7.90 10.49 -7.31
N GLU A 63 7.30 9.75 -6.37
CA GLU A 63 6.22 10.28 -5.54
C GLU A 63 6.69 11.48 -4.70
N TYR A 64 7.88 11.38 -4.09
CA TYR A 64 8.47 12.47 -3.32
C TYR A 64 8.59 13.75 -4.16
N HIS A 65 9.16 13.66 -5.36
CA HIS A 65 9.33 14.82 -6.24
C HIS A 65 7.99 15.38 -6.72
N LEU A 66 7.04 14.51 -7.08
CA LEU A 66 5.71 14.93 -7.52
C LEU A 66 5.00 15.71 -6.41
N ARG A 67 4.97 15.19 -5.19
CA ARG A 67 4.31 15.87 -4.07
C ARG A 67 5.01 17.16 -3.67
N THR A 68 6.34 17.17 -3.64
CA THR A 68 7.12 18.39 -3.38
C THR A 68 6.78 19.49 -4.39
N LYS A 69 6.67 19.15 -5.68
CA LYS A 69 6.28 20.09 -6.74
C LYS A 69 4.88 20.69 -6.51
N HIS A 70 3.98 19.93 -5.88
CA HIS A 70 2.62 20.36 -5.54
C HIS A 70 2.48 20.92 -4.12
N SER A 71 3.58 21.11 -3.38
CA SER A 71 3.57 21.52 -1.96
C SER A 71 2.73 20.58 -1.07
N GLU A 72 2.73 19.29 -1.40
CA GLU A 72 2.07 18.23 -0.65
C GLU A 72 3.07 17.42 0.18
N GLU A 73 2.61 16.89 1.31
CA GLU A 73 3.39 15.99 2.15
C GLU A 73 3.57 14.61 1.48
N PRO A 74 4.80 14.03 1.47
CA PRO A 74 5.03 12.65 1.02
C PRO A 74 4.09 11.64 1.69
N SER A 75 3.71 10.59 0.95
CA SER A 75 2.84 9.55 1.52
C SER A 75 3.46 8.94 2.78
N ARG A 76 2.58 8.30 3.56
CA ARG A 76 3.00 7.44 4.66
C ARG A 76 4.03 6.40 4.19
N PHE A 77 3.83 5.77 3.03
CA PHE A 77 4.79 4.82 2.51
C PHE A 77 6.17 5.44 2.26
N VAL A 78 6.24 6.58 1.55
CA VAL A 78 7.51 7.26 1.26
C VAL A 78 8.27 7.64 2.52
N ARG A 79 7.59 8.27 3.49
CA ARG A 79 8.24 8.67 4.75
C ARG A 79 8.76 7.48 5.53
N GLY A 80 7.99 6.39 5.57
CA GLY A 80 8.40 5.16 6.25
C GLY A 80 9.53 4.43 5.56
N TRP A 81 9.51 4.39 4.22
CA TRP A 81 10.60 3.82 3.43
C TRP A 81 11.93 4.53 3.71
N VAL A 82 11.94 5.86 3.66
CA VAL A 82 13.14 6.65 3.93
C VAL A 82 13.65 6.42 5.36
N ALA A 83 12.76 6.49 6.35
CA ALA A 83 13.13 6.26 7.76
C ALA A 83 13.73 4.87 7.99
N ALA A 84 13.14 3.82 7.39
CA ALA A 84 13.56 2.44 7.61
C ALA A 84 14.84 2.05 6.85
N PHE A 85 15.11 2.67 5.71
CA PHE A 85 16.13 2.20 4.76
C PHE A 85 17.23 3.20 4.41
N LYS A 86 17.21 4.43 4.95
CA LYS A 86 18.26 5.46 4.66
C LYS A 86 19.70 4.97 4.88
N ASP A 87 19.91 4.06 5.82
CA ASP A 87 21.23 3.50 6.18
C ASP A 87 21.37 2.01 5.80
N SER A 88 20.42 1.45 5.04
CA SER A 88 20.44 0.03 4.63
C SER A 88 20.97 -0.12 3.21
N SER A 89 21.81 -1.14 2.97
CA SER A 89 22.17 -1.55 1.62
C SER A 89 21.04 -2.36 0.96
N TRP A 90 21.08 -2.49 -0.38
CA TRP A 90 20.18 -3.39 -1.10
C TRP A 90 20.28 -4.84 -0.61
N SER A 91 21.49 -5.28 -0.24
CA SER A 91 21.69 -6.60 0.32
C SER A 91 20.99 -6.77 1.67
N ASP A 92 21.08 -5.77 2.55
CA ASP A 92 20.44 -5.83 3.87
C ASP A 92 18.92 -5.93 3.75
N MET A 93 18.34 -5.19 2.82
CA MET A 93 16.91 -5.25 2.55
C MET A 93 16.50 -6.64 2.03
N VAL A 94 17.22 -7.20 1.06
CA VAL A 94 16.98 -8.56 0.56
C VAL A 94 17.07 -9.58 1.69
N SER A 95 18.12 -9.53 2.50
CA SER A 95 18.32 -10.46 3.62
C SER A 95 17.20 -10.38 4.66
N LYS A 96 16.65 -9.19 4.94
CA LYS A 96 15.50 -9.03 5.84
C LYS A 96 14.24 -9.70 5.26
N VAL A 97 13.99 -9.58 3.96
CA VAL A 97 12.81 -10.21 3.32
C VAL A 97 12.99 -11.73 3.27
N ASP A 98 14.19 -12.21 2.92
CA ASP A 98 14.54 -13.63 2.92
C ASP A 98 14.37 -14.24 4.31
N ALA A 99 14.89 -13.59 5.35
CA ALA A 99 14.74 -14.04 6.72
C ALA A 99 13.26 -14.13 7.15
N TYR A 100 12.42 -13.19 6.72
CA TYR A 100 10.99 -13.25 7.01
C TYR A 100 10.36 -14.51 6.41
N TYR A 101 10.55 -14.78 5.12
CA TYR A 101 9.90 -15.94 4.47
C TYR A 101 10.51 -17.27 4.90
N ALA A 102 11.82 -17.33 5.19
CA ALA A 102 12.46 -18.50 5.76
C ALA A 102 11.87 -18.88 7.14
N ASN A 103 11.59 -17.88 7.98
CA ASN A 103 10.99 -18.09 9.30
C ASN A 103 9.46 -18.25 9.26
N ASN A 104 8.81 -18.01 8.11
CA ASN A 104 7.36 -18.06 7.96
C ASN A 104 6.93 -18.88 6.72
N PRO A 105 7.28 -20.18 6.62
CA PRO A 105 7.00 -20.98 5.42
C PRO A 105 5.51 -21.15 5.10
N ALA A 106 4.62 -21.02 6.11
CA ALA A 106 3.17 -21.04 5.90
C ALA A 106 2.61 -19.74 5.29
N LYS A 107 3.40 -18.66 5.23
CA LYS A 107 2.97 -17.32 4.81
C LYS A 107 3.55 -16.88 3.45
N LEU A 108 3.97 -17.83 2.61
CA LEU A 108 4.51 -17.51 1.27
C LEU A 108 3.49 -16.85 0.34
N HIS A 109 2.20 -16.94 0.62
CA HIS A 109 1.15 -16.23 -0.13
C HIS A 109 1.10 -14.72 0.15
N ARG A 110 1.83 -14.24 1.16
CA ARG A 110 1.84 -12.83 1.54
C ARG A 110 2.70 -12.04 0.55
N ASN A 111 2.18 -10.91 0.08
CA ASN A 111 2.87 -10.00 -0.84
C ASN A 111 4.16 -9.42 -0.20
N VAL A 112 5.22 -9.26 -0.98
CA VAL A 112 6.52 -8.75 -0.52
C VAL A 112 6.43 -7.31 -0.02
N LEU A 113 5.68 -6.42 -0.67
CA LEU A 113 5.49 -5.06 -0.18
C LEU A 113 4.69 -5.01 1.11
N ASP A 114 3.76 -5.94 1.31
CA ASP A 114 3.05 -6.08 2.58
C ASP A 114 3.99 -6.50 3.72
N VAL A 115 4.95 -7.40 3.43
CA VAL A 115 6.02 -7.78 4.35
C VAL A 115 6.95 -6.60 4.63
N VAL A 116 7.45 -5.92 3.60
CA VAL A 116 8.33 -4.75 3.76
C VAL A 116 7.66 -3.67 4.61
N TRP A 117 6.38 -3.39 4.37
CA TRP A 117 5.63 -2.42 5.15
C TRP A 117 5.53 -2.82 6.63
N HIS A 118 5.00 -4.00 6.92
CA HIS A 118 4.66 -4.37 8.30
C HIS A 118 5.84 -4.85 9.14
N GLU A 119 6.83 -5.48 8.51
CA GLU A 119 7.94 -6.13 9.21
C GLU A 119 9.21 -5.26 9.23
N MET A 120 9.30 -4.25 8.35
CA MET A 120 10.49 -3.40 8.25
C MET A 120 10.17 -1.92 8.44
N ILE A 121 9.13 -1.40 7.79
CA ILE A 121 8.82 0.05 7.87
C ILE A 121 8.11 0.39 9.19
N VAL A 122 6.97 -0.24 9.46
CA VAL A 122 6.14 0.05 10.64
C VAL A 122 6.92 -0.05 11.98
N PRO A 123 7.80 -1.06 12.19
CA PRO A 123 8.57 -1.15 13.43
C PRO A 123 9.54 0.02 13.62
N ASN A 124 10.22 0.45 12.55
CA ASN A 124 11.20 1.55 12.62
C ASN A 124 10.54 2.92 12.81
N TRP A 125 9.28 3.06 12.42
CA TRP A 125 8.50 4.28 12.65
C TRP A 125 8.06 4.52 14.09
N LYS A 126 7.88 3.47 14.89
CA LYS A 126 7.56 3.63 16.32
C LYS A 126 8.77 4.10 17.13
N ASN A 127 9.97 3.91 16.61
CA ASN A 127 11.22 4.26 17.28
C ASN A 127 11.66 5.72 17.02
N GLU A 128 10.99 6.45 16.11
CA GLU A 128 11.27 7.86 15.80
C GLU A 128 10.27 8.86 16.46
N ARG A 129 9.37 8.40 17.34
CA ARG A 129 8.43 9.26 18.10
C ARG A 129 8.77 9.36 19.57
#